data_AF-A0A2P2KP45-F1
#
_entry.id   AF-A0A2P2KP45-F1
#
_cell.length_a   1.000
_cell.length_b   1.000
_cell.length_c   1.000
_cell.angle_alpha   90.00
_cell.angle_beta   90.00
_cell.angle_gamma   90.00
#
_symmetry.space_group_name_H-M   'P 1'
#
loop_
_entity.id
_entity.type
_entity.pdbx_description
1 polymer ?
#
loop_
_entity_poly.entity_id
_entity_poly.type
_entity_poly.pdbx_seq_one_letter_code
_entity_poly.pdbx_strand_id
1 'polypeptide(L)'
;MAVKEVICDSNKERQLYEEALIAITVDESLKHYCQRIGKPDFWGGESELLVLSKLCNQPIIVYIPEHEHTRGGWGSGFIPIAEYGTDFRKGSKKLKPRKVVRLLYSGKNHYDLLV
;
A
#
# COMPACT_ATOMS: atom_id res chain seq x y z
N MET A 1 -15.75 -1.10 -4.00
CA MET A 1 -14.46 -0.65 -3.41
C MET A 1 -13.38 -1.40 -4.18
N ALA A 2 -12.49 -0.70 -4.88
CA ALA A 2 -11.68 -1.29 -5.95
C ALA A 2 -10.84 -2.52 -5.52
N VAL A 3 -10.24 -2.50 -4.32
CA VAL A 3 -9.46 -3.63 -3.79
C VAL A 3 -10.35 -4.87 -3.56
N LYS A 4 -11.55 -4.67 -3.00
CA LYS A 4 -12.52 -5.77 -2.80
C LYS A 4 -12.90 -6.41 -4.12
N GLU A 5 -13.13 -5.62 -5.16
CA GLU A 5 -13.56 -6.15 -6.46
C GLU A 5 -12.48 -7.04 -7.08
N VAL A 6 -11.24 -6.55 -7.15
CA VAL A 6 -10.14 -7.30 -7.79
C VAL A 6 -9.64 -8.46 -6.95
N ILE A 7 -9.64 -8.31 -5.62
CA ILE A 7 -9.32 -9.41 -4.73
C ILE A 7 -10.53 -10.31 -4.63
N CYS A 8 -11.63 -9.93 -4.00
CA CYS A 8 -12.69 -10.84 -3.57
C CYS A 8 -13.56 -11.44 -4.68
N ASP A 9 -13.84 -10.70 -5.76
CA ASP A 9 -14.93 -11.06 -6.67
C ASP A 9 -14.45 -11.82 -7.92
N SER A 10 -13.18 -11.67 -8.34
CA SER A 10 -12.62 -12.29 -9.55
C SER A 10 -11.40 -13.16 -9.29
N ASN A 11 -11.55 -14.49 -9.40
CA ASN A 11 -10.44 -15.44 -9.22
C ASN A 11 -9.31 -15.22 -10.25
N LYS A 12 -9.62 -14.77 -11.47
CA LYS A 12 -8.62 -14.54 -12.52
C LYS A 12 -7.85 -13.24 -12.30
N GLU A 13 -8.54 -12.16 -11.94
CA GLU A 13 -7.88 -10.87 -11.70
C GLU A 13 -7.03 -10.90 -10.45
N ARG A 14 -7.52 -11.56 -9.40
CA ARG A 14 -6.80 -11.72 -8.14
C ARG A 14 -5.40 -12.33 -8.33
N GLN A 15 -5.22 -13.27 -9.26
CA GLN A 15 -3.91 -13.87 -9.56
C GLN A 15 -2.87 -12.85 -10.05
N LEU A 16 -3.31 -11.71 -10.60
CA LEU A 16 -2.41 -10.63 -10.96
C LEU A 16 -1.83 -9.91 -9.73
N TYR A 17 -2.36 -10.15 -8.54
CA TYR A 17 -1.96 -9.50 -7.28
C TYR A 17 -1.39 -10.52 -6.29
N GLU A 18 -0.54 -11.43 -6.77
CA GLU A 18 0.04 -12.52 -5.98
C GLU A 18 0.71 -12.06 -4.69
N GLU A 19 1.52 -11.00 -4.72
CA GLU A 19 2.17 -10.45 -3.52
C GLU A 19 1.15 -10.02 -2.46
N ALA A 20 0.09 -9.31 -2.88
CA ALA A 20 -0.98 -8.90 -1.98
C ALA A 20 -1.75 -10.11 -1.44
N LEU A 21 -1.95 -11.14 -2.25
CA LEU A 21 -2.60 -12.36 -1.80
C LEU A 21 -1.81 -13.10 -0.75
N ILE A 22 -0.50 -13.23 -0.96
CA ILE A 22 0.39 -13.86 0.02
C ILE A 22 0.30 -13.07 1.33
N ALA A 23 0.44 -11.74 1.28
CA ALA A 23 0.32 -10.88 2.46
C ALA A 23 -1.00 -11.09 3.22
N ILE A 24 -2.14 -11.09 2.51
CA ILE A 24 -3.46 -11.33 3.12
C ILE A 24 -3.52 -12.72 3.78
N THR A 25 -3.07 -13.75 3.05
CA THR A 25 -3.23 -15.15 3.46
C THR A 25 -2.28 -15.58 4.57
N VAL A 26 -1.19 -14.85 4.78
CA VAL A 26 -0.29 -15.00 5.93
C VAL A 26 -1.01 -14.58 7.23
N ASP A 27 -1.78 -13.50 7.19
CA ASP A 27 -2.46 -12.94 8.37
C ASP A 27 -3.82 -13.59 8.65
N GLU A 28 -4.60 -13.89 7.60
CA GLU A 28 -5.94 -14.46 7.74
C GLU A 28 -6.42 -15.24 6.51
N SER A 29 -7.49 -16.03 6.65
CA SER A 29 -8.10 -16.67 5.47
C SER A 29 -8.71 -15.62 4.53
N LEU A 30 -8.52 -15.82 3.23
CA LEU A 30 -9.06 -14.93 2.19
C LEU A 30 -10.59 -14.74 2.27
N LYS A 31 -11.31 -15.77 2.73
CA LYS A 31 -12.75 -15.70 2.99
C LYS A 31 -13.08 -14.66 4.07
N HIS A 32 -12.33 -14.67 5.17
CA HIS A 32 -12.55 -13.77 6.30
C HIS A 32 -12.17 -12.33 5.93
N TYR A 33 -11.03 -12.14 5.26
CA TYR A 33 -10.63 -10.86 4.69
C TYR A 33 -11.74 -10.25 3.82
N CYS A 34 -12.29 -11.03 2.89
CA CYS A 34 -13.34 -10.56 1.97
C CYS A 34 -14.68 -10.20 2.65
N GLN A 35 -14.95 -10.76 3.82
CA GLN A 35 -16.11 -10.37 4.65
C GLN A 35 -15.87 -9.05 5.40
N ARG A 36 -14.60 -8.71 5.66
CA ARG A 36 -14.22 -7.56 6.47
C ARG A 36 -13.88 -6.32 5.64
N ILE A 37 -13.19 -6.47 4.52
CA ILE A 37 -12.65 -5.35 3.73
C ILE A 37 -13.71 -4.30 3.32
N GLY A 38 -14.97 -4.73 3.16
CA GLY A 38 -16.07 -3.83 2.81
C GLY A 38 -16.69 -3.08 4.00
N LYS A 39 -16.26 -3.37 5.23
CA LYS A 39 -16.80 -2.74 6.44
C LYS A 39 -16.07 -1.43 6.75
N PRO A 40 -16.76 -0.40 7.27
CA PRO A 40 -16.15 0.91 7.53
C PRO A 40 -15.15 0.90 8.68
N ASP A 41 -15.19 -0.11 9.56
CA ASP A 41 -14.26 -0.33 10.67
C ASP A 41 -13.01 -1.14 10.25
N PHE A 42 -12.91 -1.52 8.97
CA PHE A 42 -11.73 -2.16 8.43
C PHE A 42 -10.63 -1.13 8.15
N TRP A 43 -9.45 -1.36 8.71
CA TRP A 43 -8.25 -0.56 8.47
C TRP A 43 -7.42 -1.24 7.39
N GLY A 44 -7.18 -0.52 6.28
CA GLY A 44 -6.27 -0.99 5.24
C GLY A 44 -4.81 -0.86 5.65
N GLY A 45 -3.96 -1.71 5.09
CA GLY A 45 -2.52 -1.72 5.32
C GLY A 45 -1.74 -2.07 4.07
N GLU A 46 -0.66 -2.83 4.25
CA GLU A 46 0.27 -3.22 3.18
C GLU A 46 -0.42 -3.92 2.01
N SER A 47 -1.29 -4.89 2.27
CA SER A 47 -2.00 -5.64 1.23
C SER A 47 -2.82 -4.73 0.32
N GLU A 48 -3.54 -3.75 0.89
CA GLU A 48 -4.31 -2.79 0.11
C GLU A 48 -3.40 -1.86 -0.70
N LEU A 49 -2.27 -1.43 -0.14
CA LEU A 49 -1.30 -0.56 -0.82
C LEU A 49 -0.65 -1.27 -2.02
N LEU A 50 -0.32 -2.56 -1.88
CA LEU A 50 0.16 -3.41 -2.99
C LEU A 50 -0.85 -3.45 -4.14
N VAL A 51 -2.12 -3.71 -3.83
CA VAL A 51 -3.19 -3.76 -4.85
C VAL A 51 -3.38 -2.39 -5.50
N LEU A 52 -3.50 -1.33 -4.71
CA LEU A 52 -3.76 0.02 -5.20
C LEU A 52 -2.60 0.55 -6.06
N SER A 53 -1.35 0.30 -5.68
CA SER A 53 -0.19 0.71 -6.47
C SER A 53 -0.26 0.10 -7.88
N LYS A 54 -0.55 -1.20 -7.97
CA LYS A 54 -0.65 -1.92 -9.24
C LYS A 54 -1.89 -1.55 -10.04
N LEU A 55 -3.06 -1.45 -9.40
CA LEU A 55 -4.32 -1.06 -10.03
C LEU A 55 -4.22 0.33 -10.67
N CYS A 56 -3.61 1.28 -9.97
CA CYS A 56 -3.46 2.67 -10.43
C CYS A 56 -2.23 2.89 -11.31
N ASN A 57 -1.34 1.90 -11.46
CA ASN A 57 -0.01 2.04 -12.05
C ASN A 57 0.75 3.23 -11.46
N GLN A 58 0.74 3.34 -10.13
CA GLN A 58 1.22 4.49 -9.39
C GLN A 58 2.16 4.05 -8.27
N PRO A 59 3.40 4.56 -8.21
CA PRO A 59 4.29 4.23 -7.11
C PRO A 59 3.79 4.87 -5.80
N ILE A 60 3.88 4.12 -4.71
CA ILE A 60 3.54 4.57 -3.36
C ILE A 60 4.78 4.41 -2.47
N ILE A 61 5.10 5.42 -1.68
CA ILE A 61 6.14 5.33 -0.65
C ILE A 61 5.54 5.71 0.70
N VAL A 62 5.72 4.85 1.69
CA VAL A 62 5.32 5.10 3.07
C VAL A 62 6.53 5.60 3.84
N TYR A 63 6.35 6.72 4.52
CA TYR A 63 7.35 7.37 5.36
C TYR A 63 6.92 7.30 6.83
N ILE A 64 7.90 7.38 7.72
CA ILE A 64 7.70 7.72 9.13
C ILE A 64 8.49 8.99 9.47
N PRO A 65 8.09 9.76 10.49
CA PRO A 65 8.91 10.84 10.99
C PRO A 65 10.25 10.31 11.53
N GLU A 66 11.35 11.00 11.23
CA GLU A 66 12.71 10.59 11.62
C GLU A 66 12.88 10.41 13.15
N HIS A 67 12.18 11.24 13.92
CA HIS A 67 12.16 11.18 15.39
C HIS A 67 11.38 9.98 15.95
N GLU A 68 10.50 9.34 15.17
CA GLU A 68 9.83 8.09 15.57
C GLU A 68 10.74 6.87 15.36
N HIS A 69 11.69 6.93 14.41
CA HIS A 69 12.59 5.82 14.10
C HIS A 69 13.85 5.79 14.99
N THR A 70 14.43 6.96 15.28
CA THR A 70 15.61 7.06 16.14
C THR A 70 15.16 7.41 17.56
N ARG A 71 15.43 6.55 18.54
CA ARG A 71 15.14 6.75 19.98
C ARG A 71 15.95 7.91 20.60
N GLY A 72 15.95 9.09 19.99
CA GLY A 72 16.70 10.28 20.41
C GLY A 72 17.08 11.28 19.31
N GLY A 73 16.54 11.20 18.09
CA GLY A 73 16.92 12.11 17.00
C GLY A 73 16.13 13.42 16.98
N TRP A 74 16.84 14.57 16.97
CA TRP A 74 16.30 15.90 16.63
C TRP A 74 16.04 16.09 15.12
N GLY A 75 15.66 15.01 14.43
CA GLY A 75 15.41 15.02 13.00
C GLY A 75 14.03 15.56 12.65
N SER A 76 13.97 16.54 11.75
CA SER A 76 12.72 17.03 11.16
C SER A 76 12.37 16.35 9.82
N GLY A 77 13.15 15.34 9.43
CA GLY A 77 12.99 14.62 8.18
C GLY A 77 11.96 13.48 8.24
N PHE A 78 11.84 12.80 7.09
CA PHE A 78 11.00 11.63 6.90
C PHE A 78 11.83 10.49 6.33
N ILE A 79 11.68 9.29 6.88
CA ILE A 79 12.42 8.10 6.46
C ILE A 79 11.46 7.18 5.70
N PRO A 80 11.77 6.77 4.46
CA PRO A 80 10.96 5.80 3.74
C PRO A 80 11.10 4.42 4.40
N ILE A 81 9.98 3.77 4.68
CA ILE A 81 9.94 2.44 5.32
C ILE A 81 9.38 1.35 4.42
N ALA A 82 8.62 1.72 3.39
CA ALA A 82 8.10 0.79 2.39
C ALA A 82 7.92 1.49 1.05
N GLU A 83 8.18 0.77 -0.04
CA GLU A 83 7.96 1.24 -1.41
C GLU A 83 7.16 0.20 -2.19
N TYR A 84 6.11 0.65 -2.88
CA TYR A 84 5.24 -0.18 -3.70
C TYR A 84 5.22 0.33 -5.14
N GLY A 85 5.28 -0.60 -6.10
CA GLY A 85 5.21 -0.28 -7.53
C GLY A 85 6.35 0.62 -8.03
N THR A 86 7.58 0.40 -7.54
CA THR A 86 8.77 1.19 -7.91
C THR A 86 9.05 1.16 -9.42
N ASP A 87 8.62 0.10 -10.12
CA ASP A 87 8.69 -0.02 -11.58
C ASP A 87 7.93 1.07 -12.32
N PHE A 88 6.83 1.58 -11.74
CA PHE A 88 6.04 2.67 -12.34
C PHE A 88 6.75 4.03 -12.31
N ARG A 89 7.83 4.14 -11.51
CA ARG A 89 8.67 5.34 -11.44
C ARG A 89 9.57 5.47 -12.67
N LYS A 90 10.00 4.33 -13.23
CA LYS A 90 10.81 4.28 -14.45
C LYS A 90 9.86 4.35 -15.63
N GLY A 91 9.68 5.56 -16.18
CA GLY A 91 8.90 5.73 -17.41
C GLY A 91 9.36 4.75 -18.48
N SER A 92 8.42 4.04 -19.10
CA SER A 92 8.71 3.22 -20.28
C SER A 92 8.77 4.10 -21.52
N LYS A 93 9.36 3.62 -22.63
CA LYS A 93 9.38 4.35 -23.93
C LYS A 93 7.99 4.87 -24.38
N LYS A 94 6.90 4.29 -23.86
CA LYS A 94 5.50 4.66 -24.14
C LYS A 94 4.76 5.34 -22.99
N LEU A 95 5.32 5.42 -21.77
CA LEU A 95 4.61 5.91 -20.59
C LEU A 95 5.46 6.89 -19.79
N LYS A 96 4.94 8.10 -19.56
CA LYS A 96 5.60 9.10 -18.72
C LYS A 96 5.79 8.55 -17.30
N PRO A 97 6.90 8.89 -16.61
CA PRO A 97 7.09 8.58 -15.20
C PRO A 97 5.89 9.06 -14.37
N ARG A 98 5.45 8.21 -13.43
CA ARG A 98 4.29 8.47 -12.59
C ARG A 98 4.72 9.14 -11.28
N LYS A 99 4.00 10.19 -10.86
CA LYS A 99 4.29 10.95 -9.62
C LYS A 99 4.06 10.12 -8.36
N VAL A 100 5.09 9.83 -7.59
CA VAL A 100 4.96 9.05 -6.35
C VAL A 100 3.90 9.62 -5.41
N VAL A 101 2.98 8.76 -4.94
CA VAL A 101 2.09 9.06 -3.81
C VAL A 101 2.89 8.81 -2.53
N ARG A 102 3.05 9.84 -1.72
CA ARG A 102 3.83 9.77 -0.48
C ARG A 102 2.86 9.73 0.69
N LEU A 103 2.93 8.68 1.50
CA LEU A 103 2.11 8.51 2.70
C LEU A 103 2.99 8.68 3.94
N LEU A 104 2.45 9.26 5.00
CA LEU A 104 3.07 9.34 6.32
C LEU A 104 2.35 8.39 7.27
N TYR A 105 3.07 7.47 7.89
CA TYR A 105 2.56 6.55 8.89
C TYR A 105 2.92 7.05 10.29
N SER A 106 1.92 7.27 11.14
CA SER A 106 2.12 7.90 12.46
C SER A 106 2.17 6.89 13.63
N GLY A 107 2.64 5.67 13.38
CA GLY A 107 2.82 4.62 14.41
C GLY A 107 1.54 4.04 15.04
N LYS A 108 0.35 4.60 14.77
CA LYS A 108 -0.95 4.22 15.36
C LYS A 108 -1.96 3.73 14.32
N ASN A 109 -1.52 2.99 13.29
CA ASN A 109 -2.35 2.55 12.18
C ASN A 109 -3.00 3.68 11.36
N HIS A 110 -2.52 4.91 11.49
CA HIS A 110 -3.03 6.07 10.76
C HIS A 110 -2.05 6.48 9.66
N TYR A 111 -2.62 6.84 8.50
CA TYR A 111 -1.89 7.31 7.34
C TYR A 111 -2.36 8.71 6.95
N ASP A 112 -1.41 9.62 6.76
CA ASP A 112 -1.66 10.94 6.19
C ASP A 112 -1.02 11.06 4.80
N LEU A 113 -1.52 11.99 3.98
CA LEU A 113 -0.89 12.35 2.72
C LEU A 113 0.29 13.29 2.98
N LEU A 114 1.47 12.94 2.46
CA LEU A 114 2.66 13.78 2.51
C LEU A 114 2.80 14.58 1.20
N VAL A 115 2.43 15.87 1.26
CA VAL A 115 2.45 16.81 0.11
C VAL A 115 3.75 17.58 -0.02
#